data_AF-C4Z2U8-F1
#
_entry.id   AF-C4Z2U8-F1
#
_cell.length_a   1.000
_cell.length_b   1.000
_cell.length_c   1.000
_cell.angle_alpha   90.00
_cell.angle_beta   90.00
_cell.angle_gamma   90.00
#
_symmetry.space_group_name_H-M   'P 1'
#
loop_
_entity.id
_entity.type
_entity.pdbx_description
1 polymer ?
#
loop_
_entity_poly.entity_id
_entity_poly.type
_entity_poly.pdbx_seq_one_letter_code
_entity_poly.pdbx_strand_id
1 'polypeptide(L)' 'MIPAKQEMEVKMAEKLRITLVKSPIGAVPKHRKTVEAMGLTKMHKTVELPDNAATRGQIQQIGYMLKVEEI' A
#
# COMPACT_ATOMS: atom_id res chain seq x y z
N MET A 1 16.35 -38.40 -0.59
CA MET A 1 14.95 -38.23 -1.05
C MET A 1 14.21 -37.41 0.00
N ILE A 2 14.16 -36.11 -0.21
CA ILE A 2 13.22 -35.18 0.43
C ILE A 2 12.65 -34.38 -0.74
N PRO A 3 11.31 -34.33 -0.88
CA PRO A 3 10.66 -33.78 -2.06
C PRO A 3 10.87 -32.27 -2.16
N ALA A 4 11.26 -31.88 -3.38
CA ALA A 4 10.87 -30.71 -4.14
C ALA A 4 10.05 -29.61 -3.43
N LYS A 5 10.55 -28.37 -3.59
CA LYS A 5 9.75 -27.19 -3.89
C LYS A 5 8.58 -26.97 -2.94
N GLN A 6 8.84 -26.31 -1.80
CA GLN A 6 7.82 -25.38 -1.33
C GLN A 6 7.72 -24.29 -2.40
N GLU A 7 6.77 -24.50 -3.30
CA GLU A 7 6.12 -23.45 -4.07
C GLU A 7 5.78 -22.35 -3.07
N MET A 8 6.63 -21.32 -3.05
CA MET A 8 6.16 -19.97 -2.78
C MET A 8 5.11 -19.74 -3.85
N GLU A 9 3.85 -19.96 -3.48
CA GLU A 9 2.70 -19.63 -4.28
C GLU A 9 2.75 -18.11 -4.47
N VAL A 10 3.43 -17.69 -5.54
CA VAL A 10 3.42 -16.34 -6.04
C VAL A 10 2.00 -16.12 -6.54
N LYS A 11 1.10 -15.68 -5.66
CA LYS A 11 -0.10 -14.95 -6.07
C LYS A 11 0.39 -13.65 -6.70
N MET A 12 0.63 -13.74 -8.01
CA MET A 12 1.08 -12.66 -8.86
C MET A 12 0.03 -11.54 -8.83
N ALA A 13 0.32 -10.53 -8.01
CA ALA A 13 -0.08 -9.15 -8.22
C ALA A 13 -1.60 -8.87 -8.22
N GLU A 14 -2.27 -9.10 -7.08
CA GLU A 14 -3.38 -8.22 -6.72
C GLU A 14 -2.77 -6.83 -6.57
N LYS A 15 -2.97 -5.97 -7.57
CA LYS A 15 -2.44 -4.62 -7.53
C LYS A 15 -3.41 -3.81 -6.71
N LEU A 16 -2.89 -3.15 -5.69
CA LEU A 16 -3.68 -2.24 -4.90
C LEU A 16 -3.61 -0.87 -5.57
N ARG A 17 -4.75 -0.41 -6.06
CA ARG A 17 -4.93 0.98 -6.45
C ARG A 17 -5.19 1.79 -5.19
N ILE A 18 -4.20 2.57 -4.79
CA ILE A 18 -4.25 3.37 -3.58
C ILE A 18 -4.48 4.82 -3.99
N THR A 19 -5.59 5.39 -3.55
CA THR A 19 -5.95 6.79 -3.79
C THR A 19 -5.88 7.57 -2.48
N LEU A 20 -5.19 8.71 -2.48
CA LEU A 20 -5.24 9.63 -1.36
C LEU A 20 -6.55 10.43 -1.39
N VAL A 21 -7.50 10.10 -0.51
CA VAL A 21 -8.81 10.77 -0.42
C VAL A 21 -8.85 11.87 0.64
N LYS A 22 -7.97 11.81 1.63
CA LYS A 22 -7.90 12.80 2.72
C LYS A 22 -6.51 13.42 2.80
N SER A 23 -6.45 14.72 3.04
CA SER A 23 -5.17 15.45 3.12
C SER A 23 -4.31 14.99 4.31
N PRO A 24 -3.00 14.77 4.12
CA PRO A 24 -2.07 14.37 5.17
C PRO A 24 -1.62 15.55 6.05
N ILE A 25 -2.04 16.79 5.77
CA ILE A 25 -1.61 18.02 6.47
C ILE A 25 -1.88 17.94 7.98
N GLY A 26 -3.04 17.39 8.38
CA GLY A 26 -3.42 17.21 9.79
C GLY A 26 -3.02 15.85 10.38
N ALA A 27 -2.30 15.02 9.62
CA ALA A 27 -1.88 13.70 10.08
C ALA A 27 -0.58 13.79 10.89
N VAL A 28 -0.37 12.77 11.73
CA VAL A 28 0.88 12.60 12.50
C VAL A 28 2.09 12.68 11.56
N PRO A 29 3.20 13.34 11.95
CA PRO A 29 4.39 13.47 11.11
C PRO A 29 4.92 12.14 10.54
N LYS A 30 4.75 11.03 11.27
CA LYS A 30 5.08 9.68 10.79
C LYS A 30 4.24 9.27 9.58
N HIS A 31 2.92 9.49 9.64
CA HIS A 31 2.01 9.18 8.54
C HIS A 31 2.27 10.03 7.31
N ARG A 32 2.60 11.32 7.50
CA ARG A 32 3.02 12.19 6.39
C ARG A 32 4.21 11.62 5.63
N LYS A 33 5.24 11.17 6.36
CA LYS A 33 6.42 10.52 5.75
C LYS A 33 6.06 9.23 5.02
N THR A 34 5.18 8.40 5.57
CA THR A 34 4.70 7.18 4.89
C THR A 34 3.97 7.50 3.59
N VAL A 35 3.06 8.48 3.61
CA VAL A 35 2.31 8.96 2.44
C VAL A 35 3.26 9.49 1.36
N GLU A 36 4.25 10.30 1.75
CA GLU A 36 5.30 10.80 0.85
C GLU A 36 6.16 9.66 0.29
N ALA A 37 6.56 8.69 1.11
CA ALA A 37 7.33 7.52 0.70
C ALA A 37 6.57 6.62 -0.28
N MET A 38 5.24 6.51 -0.14
CA MET A 38 4.36 5.84 -1.08
C MET A 38 4.09 6.66 -2.36
N GLY A 39 4.62 7.88 -2.45
CA GLY A 39 4.47 8.76 -3.61
C GLY A 39 3.14 9.49 -3.70
N LEU A 40 2.33 9.46 -2.64
CA LEU A 40 1.00 10.10 -2.55
C LEU A 40 1.11 11.56 -2.10
N THR A 41 1.79 12.38 -2.89
CA THR A 41 2.11 13.79 -2.53
C THR A 41 0.97 14.79 -2.83
N LYS A 42 -0.02 14.40 -3.63
CA LYS A 42 -1.16 15.25 -4.04
C LYS A 42 -2.48 14.58 -3.70
N MET A 43 -3.50 15.39 -3.40
CA MET A 43 -4.88 14.92 -3.24
C MET A 43 -5.36 14.23 -4.51
N HIS A 44 -6.11 13.13 -4.35
CA HIS A 44 -6.64 12.29 -5.43
C HIS A 44 -5.59 11.63 -6.32
N LYS A 45 -4.32 11.64 -5.93
CA LYS A 45 -3.32 10.85 -6.62
C LYS A 45 -3.59 9.36 -6.37
N THR A 46 -3.64 8.62 -7.46
CA THR A 46 -3.67 7.15 -7.48
C THR A 46 -2.26 6.62 -7.68
N VAL A 47 -1.89 5.60 -6.92
CA VAL A 47 -0.66 4.83 -7.11
C VAL A 47 -1.03 3.36 -7.11
N GLU A 48 -0.56 2.64 -8.12
CA GLU A 48 -0.66 1.18 -8.18
C GLU A 48 0.56 0.59 -7.49
N LEU A 49 0.34 -0.12 -6.39
CA LEU A 49 1.40 -0.85 -5.70
C LEU A 49 1.05 -2.33 -5.66
N PRO A 50 2.05 -3.23 -5.74
CA PRO A 50 1.81 -4.64 -5.51
C PRO A 50 1.33 -4.87 -4.07
N ASP A 51 0.31 -5.71 -3.90
CA ASP A 51 -0.05 -6.20 -2.57
C ASP A 51 1.10 -7.04 -2.02
N ASN A 52 1.80 -6.46 -1.04
CA ASN A 52 2.83 -7.13 -0.29
C ASN A 52 2.63 -6.80 1.19
N ALA A 53 3.18 -7.62 2.08
CA ALA A 53 3.03 -7.43 3.52
C ALA A 53 3.49 -6.04 4.00
N ALA A 54 4.49 -5.43 3.35
CA ALA A 54 4.97 -4.09 3.67
C ALA A 54 4.00 -2.98 3.22
N THR A 55 3.39 -3.08 2.03
CA THR A 55 2.37 -2.17 1.52
C THR A 55 1.14 -2.24 2.41
N ARG A 56 0.72 -3.46 2.79
CA ARG A 56 -0.43 -3.67 3.68
C ARG A 56 -0.20 -3.08 5.08
N GLY A 57 1.01 -3.24 5.62
CA GLY A 57 1.41 -2.62 6.89
C GLY A 57 1.42 -1.10 6.84
N GLN A 58 1.90 -0.52 5.72
CA GLN A 58 1.83 0.93 5.50
C GLN A 58 0.38 1.40 5.39
N ILE A 59 -0.44 0.74 4.57
CA ILE A 59 -1.87 1.04 4.42
C ILE A 59 -2.59 0.97 5.76
N GLN A 60 -2.34 -0.01 6.62
CA GLN A 60 -2.98 -0.08 7.93
C GLN A 60 -2.70 1.15 8.79
N GLN A 61 -1.49 1.72 8.74
CA GLN A 61 -1.16 2.93 9.50
C GLN A 61 -1.87 4.19 8.98
N ILE A 62 -2.08 4.27 7.67
CA ILE A 62 -2.67 5.45 7.00
C ILE A 62 -4.03 5.14 6.34
N GLY A 63 -4.70 4.07 6.75
CA GLY A 63 -5.87 3.54 6.05
C GLY A 63 -7.06 4.49 6.06
N TYR A 64 -7.17 5.32 7.09
CA TYR A 64 -8.24 6.32 7.23
C TYR A 64 -8.15 7.48 6.22
N MET A 65 -7.02 7.65 5.54
CA MET A 65 -6.83 8.68 4.51
C MET A 65 -6.70 8.12 3.09
N LEU A 66 -6.67 6.79 2.97
CA LEU A 66 -6.50 6.08 1.72
C LEU A 66 -7.81 5.40 1.32
N LYS A 67 -8.06 5.38 0.01
CA LYS A 67 -9.03 4.49 -0.61
C LYS A 67 -8.23 3.42 -1.36
N VAL A 68 -8.39 2.17 -0.97
CA VAL A 68 -7.72 1.03 -1.58
C VAL A 68 -8.74 0.26 -2.40
N GLU A 69 -8.44 0.05 -3.68
CA GLU A 69 -9.20 -0.77 -4.61
C GLU A 69 -8.29 -1.89 -5.11
N GLU A 70 -8.67 -3.15 -4.88
CA GLU A 70 -7.98 -4.33 -5.42
C GLU A 70 -8.32 -4.49 -6.92
N ILE A 71 -7.28 -4.70 -7.75
CA ILE A 71 -7.38 -4.96 -9.19
C ILE A 71 -6.66 -6.26 -9.55
#